data_AF-A0A167BEP3-F1
#
_entry.id   AF-A0A167BEP3-F1
#
_cell.length_a   1.000
_cell.length_b   1.000
_cell.length_c   1.000
_cell.angle_alpha   90.00
_cell.angle_beta   90.00
_cell.angle_gamma   90.00
#
_symmetry.space_group_name_H-M   'P 1'
#
loop_
_entity.id
_entity.type
_entity.pdbx_description
1 polymer ?
#
loop_
_entity_poly.entity_id
_entity_poly.type
_entity_poly.pdbx_seq_one_letter_code
_entity_poly.pdbx_strand_id
1 'polypeptide(L)'
;MRNVEKLNAFLEEVENEKSVIFDYKKVSSFEREIYMSIHNLLNKNYSYELKGMSTVHYDSLREEVPLEEKDVEIIETGFQLSSMITSRTTSFGYGSHTAKTIKNYKLDLFIEVLKKFIALNS
;
A
#
# COMPACT_ATOMS: atom_id res chain seq x y z
N MET A 1 -16.06 -3.47 -6.94
CA MET A 1 -15.37 -2.56 -6.01
C MET A 1 -14.90 -1.34 -6.80
N ARG A 2 -15.21 -0.11 -6.35
CA ARG A 2 -14.70 1.11 -6.97
C ARG A 2 -13.33 1.36 -6.35
N ASN A 3 -12.25 1.36 -7.15
CA ASN A 3 -10.89 1.89 -6.88
C ASN A 3 -9.75 1.05 -7.52
N VAL A 4 -10.04 -0.18 -7.98
CA VAL A 4 -9.06 -1.05 -8.64
C VAL A 4 -8.45 -0.41 -9.90
N GLU A 5 -9.25 0.31 -10.69
CA GLU A 5 -8.78 1.03 -11.89
C GLU A 5 -7.68 2.06 -11.56
N LYS A 6 -7.82 2.79 -10.45
CA LYS A 6 -6.81 3.78 -10.03
C LYS A 6 -5.54 3.13 -9.51
N LEU A 7 -5.68 1.99 -8.81
CA LEU A 7 -4.52 1.19 -8.37
C LEU A 7 -3.77 0.61 -9.57
N ASN A 8 -4.49 0.13 -10.59
CA ASN A 8 -3.90 -0.34 -11.85
C ASN A 8 -3.20 0.80 -12.62
N ALA A 9 -3.81 1.98 -12.71
CA ALA A 9 -3.17 3.14 -13.34
C ALA A 9 -1.87 3.53 -12.62
N PHE A 10 -1.87 3.55 -11.28
CA PHE A 10 -0.65 3.82 -10.52
C PHE A 10 0.42 2.73 -10.71
N LEU A 11 0.02 1.46 -10.76
CA LEU A 11 0.92 0.34 -11.06
C LEU A 11 1.58 0.52 -12.43
N GLU A 12 0.80 0.80 -13.47
CA GLU A 12 1.30 1.04 -14.83
C GLU A 12 2.28 2.22 -14.86
N GLU A 13 1.96 3.32 -14.18
CA GLU A 13 2.85 4.48 -14.07
C GLU A 13 4.18 4.12 -13.39
N VAL A 14 4.17 3.35 -12.30
CA VAL A 14 5.39 2.97 -11.56
C VAL A 14 6.23 1.95 -12.32
N GLU A 15 5.61 1.03 -13.07
CA GLU A 15 6.31 0.07 -13.93
C GLU A 15 7.02 0.77 -15.10
N ASN A 16 6.38 1.76 -15.69
CA ASN A 16 6.94 2.57 -16.78
C ASN A 16 7.98 3.59 -16.29
N GLU A 17 7.69 4.27 -15.19
CA GLU A 17 8.54 5.31 -14.62
C GLU A 17 8.69 5.12 -13.10
N LYS A 18 9.77 4.43 -12.71
CA LYS A 18 10.09 4.13 -11.30
C LYS A 18 10.19 5.36 -10.39
N SER A 19 10.46 6.56 -10.93
CA SER A 19 10.50 7.83 -10.17
C SER A 19 9.14 8.29 -9.65
N VAL A 20 8.04 7.76 -10.19
CA VAL A 20 6.66 8.09 -9.77
C VAL A 20 6.45 7.85 -8.27
N ILE A 21 7.15 6.88 -7.68
CA ILE A 21 7.08 6.59 -6.24
C ILE A 21 7.61 7.73 -5.35
N PHE A 22 8.28 8.74 -5.93
CA PHE A 22 8.74 9.93 -5.22
C PHE A 22 7.86 11.17 -5.46
N ASP A 23 6.90 11.10 -6.39
CA ASP A 23 5.92 12.15 -6.59
C ASP A 23 4.91 12.12 -5.44
N TYR A 24 5.02 13.10 -4.54
CA TYR A 24 4.17 13.20 -3.36
C TYR A 24 2.67 13.22 -3.72
N LYS A 25 2.28 13.91 -4.78
CA LYS A 25 0.87 14.05 -5.16
C LYS A 25 0.32 12.71 -5.64
N LYS A 26 1.07 12.00 -6.49
CA LYS A 26 0.67 10.68 -7.00
C LYS A 26 0.62 9.65 -5.89
N VAL A 27 1.65 9.62 -5.03
CA VAL A 27 1.73 8.69 -3.90
C VAL A 27 0.62 8.95 -2.89
N SER A 28 0.34 10.20 -2.51
CA SER A 28 -0.75 10.49 -1.58
C SER A 28 -2.12 10.16 -2.14
N SER A 29 -2.31 10.29 -3.47
CA SER A 29 -3.52 9.79 -4.11
C SER A 29 -3.61 8.26 -4.00
N PHE A 30 -2.52 7.54 -4.27
CA PHE A 30 -2.46 6.09 -4.14
C PHE A 30 -2.69 5.60 -2.69
N GLU A 31 -2.05 6.23 -1.70
CA GLU A 31 -2.24 5.94 -0.26
C GLU A 31 -3.71 6.09 0.14
N ARG A 32 -4.38 7.13 -0.38
CA ARG A 32 -5.82 7.33 -0.17
C ARG A 32 -6.65 6.20 -0.77
N GLU A 33 -6.32 5.72 -1.96
CA GLU A 33 -7.07 4.61 -2.57
C GLU A 33 -6.91 3.30 -1.78
N ILE A 34 -5.71 3.02 -1.25
CA ILE A 34 -5.50 1.88 -0.32
C ILE A 34 -6.38 2.06 0.93
N TYR A 35 -6.29 3.22 1.59
CA TYR A 35 -7.07 3.51 2.79
C TYR A 35 -8.56 3.30 2.55
N MET A 36 -9.09 3.87 1.45
CA MET A 36 -10.51 3.73 1.11
C MET A 36 -10.90 2.28 0.83
N SER A 37 -10.04 1.48 0.20
CA SER A 37 -10.33 0.07 -0.06
C SER A 37 -10.51 -0.71 1.25
N ILE A 38 -9.55 -0.57 2.17
CA ILE A 38 -9.57 -1.27 3.46
C ILE A 38 -10.69 -0.73 4.35
N HIS A 39 -10.86 0.59 4.42
CA HIS A 39 -11.94 1.22 5.19
C HIS A 39 -13.31 0.72 4.74
N ASN A 40 -13.57 0.66 3.43
CA ASN A 40 -14.84 0.19 2.90
C ASN A 40 -15.07 -1.30 3.19
N LEU A 41 -14.04 -2.14 3.09
CA LEU A 41 -14.09 -3.56 3.46
C LEU A 41 -14.47 -3.72 4.94
N LEU A 42 -13.74 -3.03 5.83
CA LEU A 42 -13.93 -3.08 7.27
C LEU A 42 -15.30 -2.56 7.71
N ASN A 43 -15.73 -1.43 7.16
CA ASN A 43 -17.03 -0.85 7.46
C ASN A 43 -18.16 -1.79 7.03
N LYS A 44 -18.09 -2.34 5.82
CA LYS A 44 -19.13 -3.19 5.25
C LYS A 44 -19.24 -4.55 5.94
N ASN A 45 -18.11 -5.20 6.21
CA ASN A 45 -18.10 -6.59 6.68
C ASN A 45 -18.09 -6.68 8.22
N TYR A 46 -17.55 -5.66 8.91
CA TYR A 46 -17.29 -5.72 10.35
C TYR A 46 -17.85 -4.53 11.13
N SER A 47 -18.50 -3.56 10.46
CA SER A 47 -18.95 -2.31 11.09
C SER A 47 -17.82 -1.55 11.82
N TYR A 48 -16.58 -1.69 11.32
CA TYR A 48 -15.39 -1.11 11.93
C TYR A 48 -14.94 0.13 11.16
N GLU A 49 -14.63 1.20 11.90
CA GLU A 49 -14.08 2.44 11.34
C GLU A 49 -12.55 2.44 11.39
N LEU A 50 -11.91 2.42 10.22
CA LEU A 50 -10.45 2.47 10.12
C LEU A 50 -9.90 3.85 10.51
N LYS A 51 -9.18 3.92 11.62
CA LYS A 51 -8.63 5.17 12.19
C LYS A 51 -7.31 5.63 11.56
N GLY A 52 -6.62 4.76 10.82
CA GLY A 52 -5.35 5.07 10.17
C GLY A 52 -4.66 3.84 9.58
N MET A 53 -3.51 4.06 8.94
CA MET A 53 -2.76 3.03 8.17
C MET A 53 -1.33 2.85 8.69
N SER A 54 -1.18 2.77 10.01
CA SER A 54 0.10 2.46 10.67
C SER A 54 0.03 1.14 11.42
N THR A 55 1.18 0.59 11.84
CA THR A 55 1.24 -0.66 12.61
C THR A 55 0.36 -0.65 13.85
N VAL A 56 0.32 0.47 14.59
CA VAL A 56 -0.55 0.60 15.77
C VAL A 56 -2.03 0.44 15.42
N HIS A 57 -2.45 0.98 14.27
CA HIS A 57 -3.84 0.82 13.82
C HIS A 57 -4.14 -0.61 13.36
N TYR A 58 -3.15 -1.31 12.78
CA TYR A 58 -3.31 -2.73 12.42
C TYR A 58 -3.44 -3.61 13.67
N ASP A 59 -2.59 -3.40 14.66
CA ASP A 59 -2.61 -4.15 15.91
C ASP A 59 -3.95 -3.96 16.63
N SER A 60 -4.43 -2.72 16.78
CA SER A 60 -5.75 -2.44 17.35
C SER A 60 -6.89 -3.09 16.56
N LEU A 61 -6.84 -3.06 15.22
CA LEU A 61 -7.84 -3.73 14.38
C LEU A 61 -7.92 -5.23 14.66
N ARG A 62 -6.78 -5.92 14.75
CA ARG A 62 -6.76 -7.38 15.00
C ARG A 62 -7.27 -7.76 16.38
N GLU A 63 -7.09 -6.89 17.37
CA GLU A 63 -7.59 -7.10 18.73
C GLU A 63 -9.10 -6.85 18.83
N GLU A 64 -9.60 -5.84 18.11
CA GLU A 64 -11.00 -5.41 18.17
C GLU A 64 -11.93 -6.24 17.27
N VAL A 65 -11.42 -6.80 16.17
CA VAL A 65 -12.23 -7.44 15.13
C VAL A 65 -11.74 -8.85 14.81
N PRO A 66 -12.59 -9.89 14.95
CA PRO A 66 -12.27 -11.23 14.46
C PRO A 66 -12.41 -11.29 12.93
N LEU A 67 -11.30 -11.01 12.23
CA LEU A 67 -11.25 -10.98 10.78
C LEU A 67 -11.34 -12.39 10.17
N GLU A 68 -12.09 -12.53 9.07
CA GLU A 68 -12.07 -13.74 8.25
C GLU A 68 -10.74 -13.86 7.50
N GLU A 69 -10.23 -15.09 7.31
CA GLU A 69 -8.92 -15.35 6.68
C GLU A 69 -8.73 -14.66 5.32
N LYS A 70 -9.76 -14.65 4.48
CA LYS A 70 -9.75 -13.98 3.17
C LYS A 70 -9.57 -12.46 3.27
N ASP A 71 -10.11 -11.85 4.33
CA ASP A 71 -10.08 -10.40 4.53
C ASP A 71 -8.76 -10.00 5.20
N VAL A 72 -8.22 -10.86 6.08
CA VAL A 72 -6.88 -10.68 6.68
C VAL A 72 -5.84 -10.47 5.60
N GLU A 73 -5.83 -11.30 4.55
CA GLU A 73 -4.81 -11.19 3.50
C GLU A 73 -4.88 -9.84 2.75
N ILE A 74 -6.09 -9.35 2.45
CA ILE A 74 -6.30 -8.04 1.83
C ILE A 74 -5.79 -6.94 2.74
N ILE A 75 -6.19 -6.97 4.01
CA ILE A 75 -5.86 -5.95 5.01
C ILE A 75 -4.34 -5.91 5.22
N GLU A 76 -3.70 -7.06 5.48
CA GLU A 76 -2.26 -7.17 5.67
C GLU A 76 -1.47 -6.62 4.49
N THR A 77 -1.86 -7.01 3.27
CA THR A 77 -1.18 -6.55 2.05
C THR A 77 -1.32 -5.03 1.91
N GLY A 78 -2.48 -4.46 2.24
CA GLY A 78 -2.70 -3.02 2.21
C GLY A 78 -1.90 -2.24 3.27
N PHE A 79 -1.82 -2.73 4.51
CA PHE A 79 -0.96 -2.16 5.56
C PHE A 79 0.53 -2.26 5.20
N GLN A 80 0.94 -3.36 4.58
CA GLN A 80 2.29 -3.54 4.08
C GLN A 80 2.65 -2.47 3.03
N LEU A 81 1.77 -2.22 2.05
CA LEU A 81 1.97 -1.17 1.05
C LEU A 81 2.13 0.22 1.67
N SER A 82 1.25 0.57 2.62
CA SER A 82 1.33 1.84 3.37
C SER A 82 2.68 2.00 4.09
N SER A 83 3.15 0.93 4.73
CA SER A 83 4.44 0.92 5.43
C SER A 83 5.64 1.08 4.48
N MET A 84 5.61 0.39 3.33
CA MET A 84 6.65 0.51 2.30
C MET A 84 6.72 1.93 1.73
N ILE A 85 5.57 2.57 1.53
CA ILE A 85 5.49 3.96 1.09
C ILE A 85 5.97 4.92 2.17
N THR A 86 5.56 4.74 3.42
CA THR A 86 5.98 5.64 4.51
C THR A 86 7.50 5.60 4.71
N SER A 87 8.12 4.42 4.51
CA SER A 87 9.57 4.25 4.57
C SER A 87 10.32 4.66 3.28
N ARG A 88 9.63 5.21 2.27
CA ARG A 88 10.23 5.49 0.95
C ARG A 88 11.43 6.45 0.99
N THR A 89 11.40 7.44 1.88
CA THR A 89 12.45 8.47 2.00
C THR A 89 13.73 7.94 2.65
N THR A 90 13.63 6.99 3.58
CA THR A 90 14.79 6.38 4.26
C THR A 90 15.36 5.18 3.51
N SER A 91 14.55 4.53 2.66
CA SER A 91 14.91 3.23 2.08
C SER A 91 15.04 3.17 0.56
N PHE A 92 14.56 4.18 -0.19
CA PHE A 92 14.59 4.19 -1.66
C PHE A 92 15.53 5.25 -2.27
N GLY A 93 16.23 6.03 -1.44
CA GLY A 93 17.42 6.79 -1.87
C GLY A 93 17.40 8.28 -1.57
N TYR A 94 17.95 8.66 -0.41
CA TYR A 94 18.81 9.84 -0.27
C TYR A 94 20.11 9.39 0.43
N GLY A 95 20.89 8.57 -0.27
CA GLY A 95 22.30 8.38 0.05
C GLY A 95 23.10 9.47 -0.63
N SER A 96 23.79 10.29 0.17
CA SER A 96 24.88 11.19 -0.23
C SER A 96 25.59 10.74 -1.52
N HIS A 97 25.60 11.61 -2.53
CA HIS A 97 26.49 11.65 -3.71
C HIS A 97 27.51 10.50 -3.82
N THR A 98 27.05 9.30 -4.13
CA THR A 98 27.87 8.20 -4.64
C THR A 98 26.96 7.30 -5.47
N ALA A 99 26.91 7.58 -6.77
CA ALA A 99 26.20 6.78 -7.75
C ALA A 99 26.81 5.36 -7.81
N LYS A 100 26.24 4.44 -7.04
CA LYS A 100 26.19 3.03 -7.40
C LYS A 100 24.72 2.67 -7.50
N THR A 101 24.30 2.27 -8.69
CA THR A 101 22.98 1.73 -8.99
C THR A 101 22.74 0.50 -8.11
N ILE A 102 22.26 0.71 -6.89
CA ILE A 102 21.74 -0.37 -6.05
C ILE A 102 20.50 -0.85 -6.79
N LYS A 103 20.50 -2.08 -7.31
CA LYS A 103 19.28 -2.77 -7.74
C LYS A 103 18.25 -2.59 -6.62
N ASN A 104 17.20 -1.82 -6.89
CA ASN A 104 16.26 -1.42 -5.85
C ASN A 104 15.25 -2.56 -5.62
N TYR A 105 15.70 -3.66 -5.03
CA TYR A 105 14.91 -4.84 -4.68
C TYR A 105 13.63 -4.48 -3.90
N LYS A 106 13.65 -3.36 -3.17
CA LYS A 106 12.49 -2.84 -2.43
C LYS A 106 11.38 -2.32 -3.34
N LEU A 107 11.72 -1.77 -4.52
CA LEU A 107 10.73 -1.28 -5.48
C LEU A 107 10.11 -2.42 -6.28
N ASP A 108 10.94 -3.39 -6.69
CA ASP A 108 10.42 -4.57 -7.36
C ASP A 108 9.50 -5.36 -6.39
N LEU A 109 9.88 -5.49 -5.11
CA LEU A 109 9.01 -6.03 -4.06
C LEU A 109 7.73 -5.19 -3.86
N PHE A 110 7.83 -3.86 -3.87
CA PHE A 110 6.64 -2.99 -3.76
C PHE A 110 5.65 -3.24 -4.90
N ILE A 111 6.16 -3.35 -6.12
CA ILE A 111 5.36 -3.65 -7.32
C ILE A 111 4.69 -5.03 -7.18
N GLU A 112 5.41 -6.05 -6.69
CA GLU A 112 4.84 -7.38 -6.45
C GLU A 112 3.72 -7.36 -5.41
N VAL A 113 3.93 -6.68 -4.28
CA VAL A 113 2.91 -6.54 -3.23
C VAL A 113 1.69 -5.76 -3.75
N LEU A 114 1.91 -4.73 -4.59
CA LEU A 114 0.83 -3.97 -5.22
C LEU A 114 0.01 -4.85 -6.16
N LYS A 115 0.67 -5.63 -7.04
CA LYS A 115 0.00 -6.60 -7.90
C LYS A 115 -0.85 -7.60 -7.10
N LYS A 116 -0.29 -8.12 -6.01
CA LYS A 116 -1.01 -9.01 -5.09
C LYS A 116 -2.25 -8.32 -4.51
N PHE A 117 -2.11 -7.09 -4.00
CA PHE A 117 -3.24 -6.34 -3.44
C PHE A 117 -4.35 -6.12 -4.47
N ILE A 118 -3.99 -5.73 -5.70
CA ILE A 118 -4.95 -5.54 -6.80
C ILE A 118 -5.68 -6.85 -7.10
N ALA A 119 -4.96 -7.97 -7.20
CA ALA A 119 -5.55 -9.28 -7.48
C ALA A 119 -6.55 -9.72 -6.40
N LEU A 120 -6.26 -9.45 -5.13
CA LEU A 120 -7.16 -9.76 -4.01
C LEU A 120 -8.40 -8.84 -3.96
N ASN A 121 -8.35 -7.68 -4.61
CA ASN A 121 -9.43 -6.70 -4.66
C ASN A 121 -10.23 -6.72 -5.99
N SER A 122 -9.88 -7.62 -6.92
CA SER A 122 -10.51 -7.77 -8.24
C SER A 122 -11.67 -8.77 -8.19
#